data_AF-A0A7S1E0T1-F1
#
_entry.id   AF-A0A7S1E0T1-F1
#
_cell.length_a   1.000
_cell.length_b   1.000
_cell.length_c   1.000
_cell.angle_alpha   90.00
_cell.angle_beta   90.00
_cell.angle_gamma   90.00
#
_symmetry.space_group_name_H-M   'P 1'
#
loop_
_entity.id
_entity.type
_entity.pdbx_description
1 polymer ?
#
loop_
_entity_poly.entity_id
_entity_poly.type
_entity_poly.pdbx_seq_one_letter_code
_entity_poly.pdbx_strand_id
1 'polypeptide(L)'
;GHAVFTGRSDKARAVLARKGQEMSVLSLRDAALDLTEFEATGHPSRNNKLFVYAGRDLYRPGENFQLSVLARDADGKPLPKPLPVTLTVKKPDGSKLVEQLVQPGKAGTGYYQ
;
A
#
# COMPACT_ATOMS: atom_id res chain seq x y z
N GLY A 1 27.51 -3.40 17.57
CA GLY A 1 26.30 -3.14 18.36
C GLY A 1 25.15 -2.87 17.43
N HIS A 2 23.92 -3.23 17.81
CA HIS A 2 22.72 -2.97 17.03
C HIS A 2 21.77 -2.12 17.87
N ALA A 3 21.14 -1.11 17.28
CA ALA A 3 20.17 -0.24 17.93
C ALA A 3 18.88 -0.25 17.13
N VAL A 4 17.75 -0.48 17.80
CA VAL A 4 16.42 -0.46 17.19
C VAL A 4 15.65 0.70 17.78
N PHE A 5 15.13 1.55 16.91
CA PHE A 5 14.22 2.63 17.28
C PHE A 5 12.80 2.18 16.95
N THR A 6 11.92 2.16 17.95
CA THR A 6 10.50 1.87 17.76
C THR A 6 9.72 3.19 17.65
N GLY A 7 8.70 3.25 16.78
CA GLY A 7 7.86 4.44 16.58
C GLY A 7 7.92 5.01 15.17
N ARG A 8 7.28 6.18 14.95
CA ARG A 8 7.28 6.85 13.65
C ARG A 8 8.52 7.72 13.49
N SER A 9 9.23 7.53 12.38
CA SER A 9 10.43 8.28 12.01
C SER A 9 10.20 9.25 10.85
N ASP A 10 8.95 9.45 10.42
CA ASP A 10 8.56 10.32 9.31
C ASP A 10 9.06 11.78 9.46
N LYS A 11 9.15 12.25 10.71
CA LYS A 11 9.68 13.58 11.05
C LYS A 11 11.15 13.57 11.48
N ALA A 12 11.80 12.41 11.56
CA ALA A 12 13.20 12.33 11.95
C ALA A 12 14.09 13.10 10.97
N ARG A 13 15.24 13.56 11.48
CA ARG A 13 16.17 14.44 10.73
C ARG A 13 17.59 13.95 10.75
N ALA A 14 18.01 13.36 11.87
CA ALA A 14 19.34 12.81 12.01
C ALA A 14 19.35 11.65 13.01
N VAL A 15 20.38 10.81 12.92
CA VAL A 15 20.81 9.88 13.96
C VAL A 15 22.12 10.39 14.54
N LEU A 16 22.22 10.47 15.86
CA LEU A 16 23.42 10.87 16.59
C LEU A 16 24.00 9.66 17.33
N ALA A 17 25.26 9.32 17.05
CA ALA A 17 26.02 8.34 17.81
C ALA A 17 27.06 9.06 18.69
N ARG A 18 27.19 8.65 19.96
CA ARG A 18 28.18 9.20 20.90
C ARG A 18 28.86 8.08 21.69
N LYS A 19 30.18 8.16 21.84
CA LYS A 19 30.99 7.26 22.68
C LYS A 19 32.08 8.06 23.39
N GLY A 20 31.94 8.26 24.71
CA GLY A 20 32.84 9.16 25.44
C GLY A 20 32.78 10.59 24.86
N GLN A 21 33.93 11.07 24.36
CA GLN A 21 34.06 12.37 23.70
C GLN A 21 33.85 12.31 22.17
N GLU A 22 33.70 11.11 21.58
CA GLU A 22 33.52 10.94 20.14
C GLU A 22 32.04 11.09 19.74
N MET A 23 31.80 11.70 18.57
CA MET A 23 30.47 11.98 18.05
C MET A 23 30.41 11.79 16.52
N SER A 24 29.35 11.14 16.04
CA SER A 24 29.02 11.03 14.61
C SER A 24 27.54 11.33 14.37
N VAL A 25 27.25 12.02 13.26
CA VAL A 25 25.90 12.40 12.86
C VAL A 25 25.60 11.84 11.46
N LEU A 26 24.43 11.22 11.30
CA LEU A 26 23.89 10.78 10.01
C LEU A 26 22.63 11.60 9.70
N SER A 27 22.61 12.34 8.58
CA SER A 27 21.41 13.01 8.07
C SER A 27 20.42 11.98 7.53
N LEU A 28 19.13 12.14 7.85
CA LEU A 28 18.04 11.29 7.35
C LEU A 28 17.19 11.99 6.27
N ARG A 29 17.57 13.22 5.88
CA ARG A 29 16.86 14.00 4.84
C ARG A 29 17.56 13.99 3.50
N ASP A 30 18.78 13.48 3.45
CA ASP A 30 19.52 13.32 2.21
C ASP A 30 18.88 12.19 1.38
N ALA A 31 19.17 12.17 0.09
CA ALA A 31 18.68 11.08 -0.77
C ALA A 31 19.17 9.73 -0.23
N ALA A 32 18.29 8.72 -0.24
CA ALA A 32 18.67 7.36 0.06
C ALA A 32 19.67 6.84 -0.98
N LEU A 33 20.38 5.76 -0.63
CA LEU A 33 21.25 5.07 -1.56
C LEU A 33 20.46 4.60 -2.78
N ASP A 34 21.01 4.83 -3.97
CA ASP A 34 20.43 4.36 -5.21
C ASP A 34 20.52 2.83 -5.29
N LEU A 35 19.38 2.17 -5.51
CA LEU A 35 19.28 0.71 -5.62
C LEU A 35 18.85 0.27 -7.04
N THR A 36 18.98 1.12 -8.04
CA THR A 36 18.52 0.85 -9.42
C THR A 36 19.16 -0.38 -10.06
N GLU A 37 20.41 -0.70 -9.70
CA GLU A 37 21.13 -1.89 -10.18
C GLU A 37 20.64 -3.20 -9.55
N PHE A 38 19.74 -3.14 -8.56
CA PHE A 38 19.19 -4.29 -7.85
C PHE A 38 17.72 -4.53 -8.21
N GLU A 39 17.30 -5.80 -8.18
CA GLU A 39 15.89 -6.20 -8.29
C GLU A 39 15.12 -5.91 -6.98
N ALA A 40 15.04 -4.63 -6.61
CA ALA A 40 14.36 -4.15 -5.40
C ALA A 40 12.96 -3.58 -5.68
N THR A 41 12.46 -3.73 -6.91
CA THR A 41 11.13 -3.25 -7.31
C THR A 41 10.02 -4.22 -6.90
N GLY A 42 8.77 -3.75 -6.87
CA GLY A 42 7.62 -4.60 -6.60
C GLY A 42 6.58 -3.93 -5.71
N HIS A 43 5.55 -4.69 -5.36
CA HIS A 43 4.52 -4.21 -4.45
C HIS A 43 5.07 -4.15 -3.02
N PRO A 44 4.89 -3.04 -2.28
CA PRO A 44 5.28 -2.99 -0.89
C PRO A 44 4.54 -4.08 -0.10
N SER A 45 5.26 -4.75 0.80
CA SER A 45 4.63 -5.74 1.66
C SER A 45 3.58 -5.08 2.56
N ARG A 46 2.38 -5.66 2.59
CA ARG A 46 1.27 -5.25 3.44
C ARG A 46 0.60 -6.50 3.99
N ASN A 47 0.10 -6.39 5.22
CA ASN A 47 -0.62 -7.49 5.87
C ASN A 47 -1.92 -7.85 5.12
N ASN A 48 -2.53 -6.86 4.45
CA ASN A 48 -3.72 -7.04 3.64
C ASN A 48 -3.43 -6.57 2.21
N LYS A 49 -3.66 -7.44 1.24
CA LYS A 49 -3.51 -7.18 -0.19
C LYS A 49 -4.89 -7.10 -0.83
N LEU A 50 -5.15 -6.03 -1.58
CA LEU A 50 -6.34 -5.88 -2.42
C LEU A 50 -5.90 -5.99 -3.87
N PHE A 51 -6.33 -7.04 -4.55
CA PHE A 51 -6.14 -7.20 -5.99
C PHE A 51 -7.41 -6.71 -6.69
N VAL A 52 -7.31 -5.60 -7.40
CA VAL A 52 -8.42 -4.96 -8.11
C VAL A 52 -8.27 -5.25 -9.60
N TYR A 53 -9.33 -5.75 -10.23
CA TYR A 53 -9.31 -6.09 -11.65
C TYR A 53 -10.67 -5.86 -12.30
N ALA A 54 -10.64 -5.69 -13.62
CA ALA A 54 -11.81 -5.58 -14.48
C ALA A 54 -11.60 -6.49 -15.70
N GLY A 55 -12.64 -6.70 -16.50
CA GLY A 55 -12.53 -7.51 -17.72
C GLY A 55 -11.62 -6.89 -18.80
N ARG A 56 -11.35 -5.58 -18.72
CA ARG A 56 -10.46 -4.80 -19.60
C ARG A 56 -10.10 -3.48 -18.92
N ASP A 57 -9.14 -2.76 -19.48
CA ASP A 57 -8.62 -1.48 -18.98
C ASP A 57 -9.09 -0.25 -19.78
N LEU A 58 -9.72 -0.46 -20.94
CA LEU A 58 -10.22 0.61 -21.82
C LEU A 58 -11.72 0.49 -22.06
N TYR A 59 -12.43 1.60 -21.85
CA TYR A 59 -13.86 1.73 -22.04
C TYR A 59 -14.18 3.01 -22.81
N ARG A 60 -15.21 2.97 -23.64
CA ARG A 60 -15.75 4.15 -24.33
C ARG A 60 -16.68 4.94 -23.40
N PRO A 61 -16.83 6.26 -23.60
CA PRO A 61 -17.82 7.04 -22.88
C PRO A 61 -19.22 6.43 -22.99
N GLY A 62 -19.91 6.26 -21.86
CA GLY A 62 -21.24 5.66 -21.78
C GLY A 62 -21.27 4.14 -21.59
N GLU A 63 -20.12 3.44 -21.68
CA GLU A 63 -20.06 2.03 -21.33
C GLU A 63 -20.11 1.80 -19.82
N ASN A 64 -20.81 0.75 -19.41
CA ASN A 64 -20.73 0.22 -18.06
C ASN A 64 -19.55 -0.73 -17.93
N PHE A 65 -18.88 -0.72 -16.78
CA PHE A 65 -17.84 -1.68 -16.45
C PHE A 65 -18.12 -2.33 -15.10
N GLN A 66 -17.61 -3.55 -14.93
CA GLN A 66 -17.65 -4.28 -13.68
C GLN A 66 -16.25 -4.34 -13.09
N LEU A 67 -16.15 -4.06 -11.80
CA LEU A 67 -14.91 -4.13 -11.03
C LEU A 67 -15.03 -5.30 -10.06
N SER A 68 -13.97 -6.08 -9.94
CA SER A 68 -13.85 -7.14 -8.96
C SER A 68 -12.67 -6.85 -8.04
N VAL A 69 -12.80 -7.17 -6.76
CA VAL A 69 -11.71 -7.07 -5.79
C VAL A 69 -11.53 -8.39 -5.08
N LEU A 70 -10.28 -8.79 -4.91
CA LEU A 70 -9.88 -9.94 -4.12
C LEU A 70 -8.99 -9.49 -2.95
N ALA A 71 -9.49 -9.65 -1.73
CA ALA A 71 -8.73 -9.38 -0.52
C ALA A 71 -8.05 -10.65 -0.01
N ARG A 72 -6.74 -10.56 0.23
CA ARG A 72 -5.89 -11.63 0.74
C ARG A 72 -4.96 -11.14 1.85
N ASP A 73 -4.49 -12.06 2.67
CA ASP A 73 -3.37 -11.78 3.58
C ASP A 73 -2.03 -11.70 2.80
N ALA A 74 -0.93 -11.51 3.53
CA ALA A 74 0.40 -11.45 2.95
C ALA A 74 0.79 -12.71 2.16
N ASP A 75 0.26 -13.88 2.56
CA ASP A 75 0.54 -15.20 1.99
C ASP A 75 -0.45 -15.60 0.88
N GLY A 76 -1.40 -14.73 0.52
CA GLY A 76 -2.38 -15.04 -0.52
C GLY A 76 -3.56 -15.88 -0.04
N LYS A 77 -3.75 -16.08 1.27
CA LYS A 77 -4.90 -16.77 1.84
C LYS A 77 -6.07 -15.80 2.05
N PRO A 78 -7.33 -16.30 2.09
CA PRO A 78 -8.46 -15.46 2.44
C PRO A 78 -8.28 -14.80 3.81
N LEU A 79 -8.72 -13.55 3.93
CA LEU A 79 -8.70 -12.86 5.22
C LEU A 79 -9.59 -13.60 6.23
N PRO A 80 -9.13 -13.84 7.47
CA PRO A 80 -9.93 -14.49 8.51
C PRO A 80 -11.26 -13.77 8.79
N LYS A 81 -11.24 -12.44 8.64
CA LYS A 81 -12.42 -11.58 8.78
C LYS A 81 -12.44 -10.58 7.62
N PRO A 82 -13.19 -10.84 6.54
CA PRO A 82 -13.41 -9.87 5.48
C PRO A 82 -14.09 -8.62 6.03
N LEU A 83 -13.61 -7.45 5.64
CA LEU A 83 -14.15 -6.14 6.03
C LEU A 83 -14.74 -5.45 4.80
N PRO A 84 -15.76 -4.59 4.96
CA PRO A 84 -16.24 -3.77 3.86
C PRO A 84 -15.11 -2.93 3.25
N VAL A 85 -15.15 -2.72 1.93
CA VAL A 85 -14.18 -1.88 1.21
C VAL A 85 -14.89 -0.69 0.59
N THR A 86 -14.24 0.48 0.64
CA THR A 86 -14.71 1.67 -0.08
C THR A 86 -14.05 1.71 -1.46
N LEU A 87 -14.86 1.67 -2.51
CA LEU A 87 -14.43 1.89 -3.88
C LEU A 87 -14.69 3.33 -4.27
N THR A 88 -13.67 4.01 -4.79
CA THR A 88 -13.79 5.38 -5.31
C THR A 88 -13.32 5.43 -6.75
N VAL A 89 -14.23 5.74 -7.66
CA VAL A 89 -13.90 6.03 -9.07
C VAL A 89 -13.55 7.50 -9.18
N LYS A 90 -12.40 7.81 -9.78
CA LYS A 90 -11.93 9.18 -9.98
C LYS A 90 -11.99 9.56 -11.46
N LYS A 91 -12.34 10.80 -11.75
CA LYS A 91 -12.18 11.42 -13.06
C LYS A 91 -10.69 11.69 -13.36
N PRO A 92 -10.32 11.95 -14.63
CA PRO A 92 -8.95 12.36 -14.98
C PRO A 92 -8.47 13.62 -14.25
N ASP A 93 -9.39 14.50 -13.87
CA ASP A 93 -9.11 15.69 -13.05
C ASP A 93 -8.83 15.38 -11.56
N GLY A 94 -8.89 14.10 -11.17
CA GLY A 94 -8.67 13.61 -9.81
C GLY A 94 -9.88 13.70 -8.87
N SER A 95 -10.97 14.36 -9.27
CA SER A 95 -12.17 14.49 -8.46
C SER A 95 -12.99 13.18 -8.44
N LYS A 96 -13.76 12.99 -7.36
CA LYS A 96 -14.59 11.78 -7.17
C LYS A 96 -15.76 11.78 -8.16
N LEU A 97 -15.93 10.66 -8.87
CA LEU A 97 -17.10 10.39 -9.71
C LEU A 97 -18.14 9.58 -8.94
N VAL A 98 -17.70 8.47 -8.33
CA VAL A 98 -18.53 7.56 -7.54
C VAL A 98 -17.74 7.13 -6.31
N GLU A 99 -18.42 6.98 -5.18
CA GLU A 99 -17.89 6.37 -3.96
C GLU A 99 -18.93 5.39 -3.40
N GLN A 100 -18.52 4.15 -3.14
CA GLN A 100 -19.41 3.08 -2.70
C GLN A 100 -18.75 2.21 -1.64
N LEU A 101 -19.50 1.90 -0.58
CA LEU A 101 -19.13 0.89 0.40
C LEU A 101 -19.62 -0.48 -0.09
N VAL A 102 -18.69 -1.39 -0.38
CA VAL A 102 -18.98 -2.74 -0.90
C VAL A 102 -18.76 -3.76 0.21
N GLN A 103 -19.77 -4.58 0.44
CA GLN A 103 -19.71 -5.70 1.37
C GLN A 103 -18.96 -6.87 0.73
N PRO A 104 -18.23 -7.68 1.51
CA PRO A 104 -17.71 -8.94 0.98
C PRO A 104 -18.87 -9.82 0.51
N GLY A 105 -18.64 -10.56 -0.58
CA GLY A 105 -19.56 -11.56 -1.11
C GLY A 105 -19.72 -12.77 -0.18
N LYS A 106 -19.82 -13.99 -0.74
CA LYS A 106 -19.96 -15.21 0.08
C LYS A 106 -18.89 -15.26 1.19
N ALA A 107 -19.34 -15.54 2.41
CA ALA A 107 -18.52 -15.53 3.62
C ALA A 107 -17.21 -16.32 3.43
N GLY A 108 -16.09 -15.71 3.82
CA GLY A 108 -14.76 -16.33 3.81
C GLY A 108 -13.99 -16.26 2.50
N THR A 109 -14.56 -15.76 1.40
CA THR A 109 -13.83 -15.68 0.11
C THR A 109 -13.02 -14.40 -0.07
N GLY A 110 -13.33 -13.33 0.68
CA GLY A 110 -12.70 -12.01 0.50
C GLY A 110 -12.89 -11.45 -0.91
N TYR A 111 -13.95 -11.83 -1.62
CA TYR A 111 -14.29 -11.34 -2.95
C TYR A 111 -15.33 -10.22 -2.86
N TYR A 112 -15.21 -9.17 -3.68
CA TYR A 112 -16.11 -8.02 -3.74
C TYR A 112 -16.43 -7.69 -5.20
N GLN A 113 -17.66 -7.28 -5.46
CA GLN A 113 -18.17 -6.83 -6.76
C GLN A 113 -19.34 -5.87 -6.55
#